data_AF-A0A1W1W260-F1
#
_entry.id   AF-A0A1W1W260-F1
#
_cell.length_a   1.000
_cell.length_b   1.000
_cell.length_c   1.000
_cell.angle_alpha   90.00
_cell.angle_beta   90.00
_cell.angle_gamma   90.00
#
_symmetry.space_group_name_H-M   'P 1'
#
loop_
_entity.id
_entity.type
_entity.pdbx_description
1 polymer ?
#
loop_
_entity_poly.entity_id
_entity_poly.type
_entity_poly.pdbx_seq_one_letter_code
_entity_poly.pdbx_strand_id
1 'polypeptide(L)'
;MVQTFPDMNGPDATDDHASAYETGYCIGSAVIYAAFSWSLTKEANETAYRLARKYQAGFYAPSFEGPILLLESGELRPMEEADKQNQDLKKPWWKLWSR
;
A
#
# COMPACT_ATOMS: atom_id res chain seq x y z
N MET A 1 -2.60 6.29 10.40
CA MET A 1 -1.85 5.10 10.87
C MET A 1 -1.51 5.24 12.34
N VAL A 2 -0.76 6.29 12.72
CA VAL A 2 -0.29 6.53 14.09
C VAL A 2 -1.33 6.47 15.22
N GLN A 3 -2.61 6.81 14.95
CA GLN A 3 -3.69 6.71 15.92
C GLN A 3 -4.01 5.27 16.37
N THR A 4 -3.71 4.27 15.55
CA THR A 4 -3.91 2.85 15.83
C THR A 4 -2.58 2.14 16.06
N PHE A 5 -1.54 2.57 15.35
CA PHE A 5 -0.21 1.97 15.33
C PHE A 5 0.83 3.04 15.69
N PRO A 6 1.10 3.29 16.98
CA PRO A 6 2.00 4.36 17.42
C PRO A 6 3.41 4.24 16.83
N ASP A 7 4.08 5.37 16.65
CA ASP A 7 5.46 5.39 16.16
C ASP A 7 6.42 4.93 17.26
N MET A 8 7.08 3.80 17.01
CA MET A 8 8.04 3.20 17.94
C MET A 8 9.24 4.10 18.22
N ASN A 9 9.55 5.06 17.33
CA ASN A 9 10.67 6.01 17.51
C ASN A 9 10.18 7.46 17.64
N GLY A 10 8.89 7.65 17.91
CA GLY A 10 8.27 8.97 17.99
C GLY A 10 8.45 9.66 19.35
N PRO A 11 7.90 10.88 19.51
CA PRO A 11 7.95 11.64 20.76
C PRO A 11 7.32 10.93 21.97
N ASP A 12 6.38 10.02 21.70
CA ASP A 12 5.65 9.26 22.72
C ASP A 12 6.19 7.83 22.91
N ALA A 13 7.38 7.52 22.36
CA ALA A 13 7.99 6.20 22.45
C ALA A 13 8.43 5.86 23.88
N THR A 14 8.28 4.59 24.26
CA THR A 14 8.76 4.05 25.54
C THR A 14 9.94 3.11 25.31
N ASP A 15 10.94 3.15 26.19
CA ASP A 15 12.17 2.35 26.05
C ASP A 15 11.94 0.82 26.05
N ASP A 16 10.85 0.37 26.68
CA ASP A 16 10.60 -1.06 26.90
C ASP A 16 9.99 -1.78 25.69
N HIS A 17 9.55 -1.03 24.67
CA HIS A 17 8.91 -1.53 23.45
C HIS A 17 7.96 -2.74 23.63
N ALA A 18 7.12 -2.67 24.66
CA ALA A 18 6.36 -3.83 25.13
C ALA A 18 5.08 -4.09 24.33
N SER A 19 4.64 -3.12 23.51
CA SER A 19 3.38 -3.22 22.77
C SER A 19 3.58 -3.74 21.35
N ALA A 20 2.79 -4.74 20.97
CA ALA A 20 2.76 -5.24 19.58
C ALA A 20 2.30 -4.18 18.56
N TYR A 21 1.64 -3.10 19.01
CA TYR A 21 1.13 -2.01 18.15
C TYR A 21 2.19 -0.96 17.81
N GLU A 22 3.30 -0.92 18.54
CA GLU A 22 4.42 -0.05 18.19
C GLU A 22 4.95 -0.42 16.81
N THR A 23 5.07 0.59 15.97
CA THR A 23 5.29 0.43 14.53
C THR A 23 6.47 1.28 14.11
N GLY A 24 7.40 0.67 13.37
CA GLY A 24 8.51 1.41 12.77
C GLY A 24 8.03 2.14 11.51
N TYR A 25 8.23 3.45 11.44
CA TYR A 25 7.88 4.26 10.27
C TYR A 25 9.10 4.80 9.54
N CYS A 26 9.05 4.81 8.22
CA CYS A 26 9.94 5.57 7.35
C CYS A 26 9.10 6.41 6.40
N ILE A 27 9.22 7.74 6.49
CA ILE A 27 8.42 8.69 5.68
C ILE A 27 9.35 9.34 4.67
N GLY A 28 9.20 8.97 3.39
CA GLY A 28 9.84 9.61 2.26
C GLY A 28 8.93 10.63 1.56
N SER A 29 9.46 11.31 0.54
CA SER A 29 8.71 12.32 -0.23
C SER A 29 7.55 11.73 -1.05
N ALA A 30 7.64 10.46 -1.45
CA ALA A 30 6.64 9.78 -2.27
C ALA A 30 6.13 8.45 -1.69
N VAL A 31 6.73 7.98 -0.60
CA VAL A 31 6.44 6.65 -0.02
C VAL A 31 6.38 6.76 1.49
N ILE A 32 5.39 6.10 2.09
CA ILE A 32 5.31 5.84 3.52
C ILE A 32 5.49 4.34 3.70
N TYR A 33 6.53 3.94 4.42
CA TYR A 33 6.76 2.56 4.83
C TYR A 33 6.46 2.41 6.32
N ALA A 34 5.79 1.32 6.68
CA ALA A 34 5.43 1.00 8.05
C ALA A 34 5.65 -0.50 8.30
N ALA A 35 6.41 -0.81 9.35
CA ALA A 35 6.72 -2.17 9.77
C ALA A 35 5.95 -2.50 11.05
N PHE A 36 5.07 -3.50 10.96
CA PHE A 36 4.19 -3.93 12.05
C PHE A 36 4.69 -5.24 12.66
N SER A 37 4.27 -5.52 13.90
CA SER A 37 4.40 -6.86 14.46
C SER A 37 3.64 -7.91 13.64
N TRP A 38 4.23 -9.09 13.47
CA TRP A 38 3.61 -10.22 12.78
C TRP A 38 2.27 -10.64 13.39
N SER A 39 2.08 -10.44 14.70
CA SER A 39 0.82 -10.76 15.38
C SER A 39 -0.35 -9.86 14.94
N LEU A 40 -0.07 -8.68 14.38
CA LEU A 40 -1.08 -7.70 13.95
C LEU A 40 -1.28 -7.65 12.44
N THR A 41 -0.67 -8.58 11.70
CA THR A 41 -0.57 -8.47 10.24
C THR A 41 -1.91 -8.25 9.52
N LYS A 42 -2.96 -8.96 9.93
CA LYS A 42 -4.29 -8.81 9.33
C LYS A 42 -4.86 -7.41 9.55
N GLU A 43 -4.88 -6.95 10.80
CA GLU A 43 -5.42 -5.64 11.18
C GLU A 43 -4.61 -4.49 10.55
N ALA A 44 -3.28 -4.62 10.53
CA ALA A 44 -2.39 -3.64 9.94
C ALA A 44 -2.65 -3.48 8.44
N ASN A 45 -2.78 -4.59 7.71
CA ASN A 45 -3.11 -4.56 6.28
C ASN A 45 -4.49 -3.94 6.01
N GLU A 46 -5.52 -4.36 6.74
CA GLU A 46 -6.87 -3.82 6.59
C GLU A 46 -6.91 -2.31 6.87
N THR A 47 -6.19 -1.87 7.91
CA THR A 47 -6.06 -0.45 8.26
C THR A 47 -5.31 0.33 7.18
N ALA A 48 -4.16 -0.18 6.74
CA ALA A 48 -3.34 0.47 5.72
C ALA A 48 -4.07 0.56 4.38
N TYR A 49 -4.74 -0.51 3.94
CA TYR A 49 -5.57 -0.52 2.73
C TYR A 49 -6.72 0.50 2.81
N ARG A 50 -7.45 0.55 3.94
CA ARG A 50 -8.52 1.52 4.16
C ARG A 50 -8.01 2.96 4.10
N LEU A 51 -6.85 3.24 4.70
CA LEU A 51 -6.23 4.57 4.67
C LEU A 51 -5.72 4.93 3.27
N ALA A 52 -5.13 3.98 2.55
CA ALA A 52 -4.70 4.16 1.16
C ALA A 52 -5.88 4.57 0.27
N ARG A 53 -7.03 3.89 0.40
CA ARG A 53 -8.27 4.29 -0.27
C ARG A 53 -8.76 5.67 0.15
N LYS A 54 -8.80 5.95 1.46
CA LYS A 54 -9.30 7.24 1.98
C LYS A 54 -8.46 8.42 1.48
N TYR A 55 -7.14 8.27 1.47
CA TYR A 55 -6.21 9.35 1.13
C TYR A 55 -5.64 9.26 -0.29
N GLN A 56 -6.20 8.36 -1.12
CA GLN A 56 -5.86 8.27 -2.54
C GLN A 56 -4.36 8.03 -2.77
N ALA A 57 -3.82 7.05 -2.04
CA ALA A 57 -2.43 6.61 -2.18
C ALA A 57 -2.40 5.17 -2.73
N GLY A 58 -1.37 4.83 -3.50
CA GLY A 58 -1.09 3.45 -3.88
C GLY A 58 -0.82 2.58 -2.65
N PHE A 59 -0.96 1.27 -2.79
CA PHE A 59 -0.82 0.33 -1.67
C PHE A 59 -0.05 -0.92 -2.10
N TYR A 60 0.86 -1.37 -1.25
CA TYR A 60 1.55 -2.65 -1.40
C TYR A 60 1.88 -3.22 -0.02
N ALA A 61 1.63 -4.52 0.16
CA ALA A 61 1.89 -5.26 1.39
C ALA A 61 3.03 -6.27 1.15
N PRO A 62 4.30 -5.89 1.37
CA PRO A 62 5.46 -6.73 1.03
C PRO A 62 5.53 -8.04 1.85
N SER A 63 4.84 -8.11 2.97
CA SER A 63 4.76 -9.33 3.79
C SER A 63 3.88 -10.43 3.18
N PHE A 64 3.22 -10.16 2.05
CA PHE A 64 2.35 -11.10 1.35
C PHE A 64 2.70 -11.18 -0.13
N GLU A 65 2.42 -12.34 -0.72
CA GLU A 65 2.37 -12.47 -2.17
C GLU A 65 1.07 -11.80 -2.67
N GLY A 66 1.20 -10.56 -3.14
CA GLY A 66 0.08 -9.78 -3.66
C GLY A 66 0.55 -8.71 -4.66
N PRO A 67 -0.35 -8.17 -5.49
CA PRO A 67 0.00 -7.16 -6.48
C PRO A 67 0.29 -5.81 -5.82
N ILE A 68 1.03 -4.97 -6.53
CA ILE A 68 1.08 -3.54 -6.24
C ILE A 68 -0.25 -2.93 -6.69
N LEU A 69 -0.93 -2.22 -5.80
CA LEU A 69 -2.18 -1.54 -6.13
C LEU A 69 -1.92 -0.08 -6.46
N LEU A 70 -2.25 0.31 -7.68
CA LEU A 70 -2.21 1.69 -8.16
C LEU A 70 -3.57 2.35 -7.98
N LEU A 71 -3.55 3.67 -7.77
CA LEU A 71 -4.77 4.45 -7.78
C LEU A 71 -5.17 4.77 -9.22
N GLU A 72 -6.34 4.26 -9.64
CA GLU A 72 -6.95 4.53 -10.93
C GLU A 72 -8.39 4.98 -10.75
N SER A 73 -8.72 6.20 -11.21
CA SER A 73 -10.10 6.74 -11.17
C SER A 73 -10.77 6.68 -9.79
N GLY A 74 -9.99 6.80 -8.71
CA GLY A 74 -10.49 6.76 -7.33
C GLY A 74 -10.54 5.36 -6.69
N GLU A 75 -10.18 4.32 -7.44
CA GLU A 75 -10.13 2.93 -6.97
C GLU A 75 -8.69 2.40 -6.95
N LEU A 76 -8.43 1.44 -6.06
CA LEU A 76 -7.16 0.72 -6.03
C LEU A 76 -7.25 -0.51 -6.93
N ARG A 77 -6.41 -0.56 -7.97
CA ARG A 77 -6.37 -1.65 -8.95
C ARG A 77 -4.99 -2.26 -9.07
N PRO A 78 -4.86 -3.57 -9.32
CA PRO A 78 -3.58 -4.21 -9.57
C PRO A 78 -2.82 -3.54 -10.72
N MET A 79 -1.53 -3.26 -10.51
CA MET A 79 -0.65 -2.66 -11.51
C MET A 79 -0.60 -3.47 -12.80
N GLU A 80 -0.70 -4.80 -12.71
CA GLU A 80 -0.67 -5.69 -13.86
C GLU A 80 -1.88 -5.50 -14.79
N GLU A 81 -3.03 -5.05 -14.25
CA GLU A 81 -4.21 -4.71 -15.04
C GLU A 81 -4.04 -3.36 -15.75
N ALA A 82 -3.53 -2.37 -15.02
CA ALA A 82 -3.17 -1.05 -15.54
C ALA A 82 -2.17 -1.13 -16.70
N ASP A 83 -1.14 -1.97 -16.54
CA ASP A 83 -0.10 -2.17 -17.55
C ASP A 83 -0.64 -2.84 -18.81
N LYS A 84 -1.51 -3.86 -18.68
CA LYS A 84 -2.17 -4.49 -19.82
C LYS A 84 -3.03 -3.50 -20.60
N GLN A 85 -3.82 -2.69 -19.91
CA GLN A 85 -4.65 -1.66 -20.55
C GLN A 85 -3.80 -0.66 -21.34
N ASN A 86 -2.68 -0.20 -20.74
CA ASN A 86 -1.73 0.68 -21.43
C ASN A 86 -1.08 0.04 -22.65
N GLN A 87 -0.77 -1.26 -22.60
CA GLN A 87 -0.22 -2.00 -23.74
C GLN A 87 -1.25 -2.16 -24.87
N ASP A 88 -2.51 -2.41 -24.54
CA ASP A 88 -3.59 -2.50 -25.52
C ASP A 88 -3.82 -1.17 -26.24
N LEU A 89 -3.79 -0.05 -25.52
CA LEU A 89 -3.87 1.30 -26.10
C LEU A 89 -2.70 1.62 -27.04
N LYS A 90 -1.51 1.06 -26.79
CA LYS A 90 -0.32 1.23 -27.63
C LYS A 90 -0.33 0.37 -28.89
N LYS A 91 -1.25 -0.59 -29.05
CA LYS A 91 -1.31 -1.42 -30.25
C LYS A 91 -1.75 -0.58 -31.45
N PRO A 92 -1.09 -0.69 -32.61
CA PRO A 92 -1.51 0.01 -33.80
C PRO A 92 -2.95 -0.36 -34.18
N TRP A 93 -3.74 0.63 -34.57
CA TRP A 93 -5.18 0.47 -34.78
C TRP A 93 -5.53 -0.70 -35.71
N TRP A 94 -4.74 -0.96 -36.75
CA TRP A 94 -4.96 -2.07 -37.69
C TRP A 94 -4.86 -3.48 -37.07
N LYS A 95 -4.19 -3.67 -35.92
CA LYS A 95 -4.14 -4.96 -35.21
C LYS A 95 -5.38 -5.27 -34.38
N LEU A 96 -6.25 -4.28 -34.14
CA LEU A 96 -7.50 -4.47 -33.37
C LEU A 96 -8.63 -5.04 -34.24
N TRP A 97 -8.55 -4.89 -35.57
CA TRP A 97 -9.58 -5.30 -36.54
C TRP A 97 -9.27 -6.60 -37.28
N SER A 98 -8.11 -7.23 -37.02
CA SER A 98 -7.66 -8.43 -37.73
C SER A 98 -8.08 -9.74 -37.04
N ARG A 99 -9.19 -9.75 -36.31
CA ARG A 99 -9.76 -10.94 -35.64
C ARG A 99 -11.10 -11.30 -36.24
#